data_AF-A0A3Q1GVT1-F1
#
_entry.id   AF-A0A3Q1GVT1-F1
#
_cell.length_a   1.000
_cell.length_b   1.000
_cell.length_c   1.000
_cell.angle_alpha   90.00
_cell.angle_beta   90.00
_cell.angle_gamma   90.00
#
_symmetry.space_group_name_H-M   'P 1'
#
loop_
_entity.id
_entity.type
_entity.pdbx_description
1 polymer ?
#
loop_
_entity_poly.entity_id
_entity_poly.type
_entity_poly.pdbx_seq_one_letter_code
_entity_poly.pdbx_strand_id
1 'polypeptide(L)'
;DPLLQLVSLQKACGYWTLDPHLAAALGKSREEVEKSKPATVNSEVWATILALIWLHGFKMDAKEEWELLAMKAASWLRAQN
;
A
#
# COMPACT_ATOMS: atom_id res chain seq x y z
N ASP A 1 -7.97 -12.72 5.51
CA ASP A 1 -7.82 -11.51 6.32
C ASP A 1 -7.19 -10.41 5.46
N PRO A 2 -7.81 -9.21 5.35
CA PRO A 2 -7.30 -8.13 4.49
C PRO A 2 -5.92 -7.59 4.89
N LEU A 3 -5.58 -7.62 6.19
CA LEU A 3 -4.27 -7.17 6.66
C LEU A 3 -3.19 -8.17 6.22
N LEU A 4 -3.42 -9.47 6.41
CA LEU A 4 -2.51 -10.53 5.95
C LEU A 4 -2.32 -10.52 4.43
N GLN A 5 -3.38 -10.24 3.66
CA GLN A 5 -3.28 -10.07 2.20
C GLN A 5 -2.37 -8.90 1.86
N LEU A 6 -2.59 -7.73 2.47
CA LEU A 6 -1.77 -6.55 2.22
C LEU A 6 -0.30 -6.77 2.62
N VAL A 7 -0.05 -7.41 3.76
CA VAL A 7 1.29 -7.83 4.20
C VAL A 7 1.96 -8.74 3.17
N SER A 8 1.25 -9.75 2.68
CA SER A 8 1.79 -10.73 1.72
C SER A 8 2.12 -10.13 0.35
N LEU A 9 1.48 -9.01 0.00
CA LEU A 9 1.70 -8.34 -1.29
C LEU A 9 2.92 -7.40 -1.27
N GLN A 10 3.48 -7.07 -0.11
CA GLN A 10 4.63 -6.17 -0.04
C GLN A 10 5.86 -6.84 -0.67
N LYS A 11 6.48 -6.13 -1.61
CA LYS A 11 7.72 -6.61 -2.25
C LYS A 11 8.88 -6.59 -1.25
N ALA A 12 9.92 -7.37 -1.55
CA ALA A 12 11.12 -7.45 -0.73
C ALA A 12 11.79 -6.07 -0.51
N CYS A 13 11.62 -5.12 -1.44
CA CYS A 13 12.14 -3.75 -1.29
C CYS A 13 11.22 -2.80 -0.51
N GLY A 14 10.04 -3.25 -0.06
CA GLY A 14 9.15 -2.46 0.81
C GLY A 14 7.97 -1.77 0.13
N TYR A 15 7.77 -1.95 -1.18
CA TYR A 15 6.70 -1.28 -1.91
C TYR A 15 5.59 -2.24 -2.34
N TRP A 16 4.49 -1.67 -2.82
CA TRP A 16 3.41 -2.41 -3.46
C TRP A 16 3.30 -2.06 -4.94
N THR A 17 2.84 -3.04 -5.71
CA THR A 17 2.42 -2.84 -7.09
C THR A 17 0.93 -2.69 -7.15
N LEU A 18 0.43 -1.90 -8.10
CA LEU A 18 -1.00 -1.79 -8.30
C LEU A 18 -1.53 -3.06 -9.00
N ASP A 19 -1.99 -4.00 -8.20
CA ASP A 19 -2.58 -5.25 -8.68
C ASP A 19 -4.00 -5.47 -8.10
N PRO A 20 -4.82 -6.34 -8.71
CA PRO A 20 -6.19 -6.56 -8.26
C PRO A 20 -6.33 -7.00 -6.79
N HIS A 21 -5.35 -7.71 -6.24
CA HIS A 21 -5.39 -8.16 -4.84
C HIS A 21 -5.15 -7.00 -3.89
N LEU A 22 -4.26 -6.07 -4.23
CA LEU A 22 -4.10 -4.84 -3.45
C LEU A 22 -5.39 -4.03 -3.47
N ALA A 23 -5.98 -3.81 -4.64
CA ALA A 23 -7.24 -3.08 -4.74
C ALA A 23 -8.36 -3.73 -3.89
N ALA A 24 -8.46 -5.06 -3.96
CA ALA A 24 -9.39 -5.82 -3.13
C ALA A 24 -9.13 -5.68 -1.62
N ALA A 25 -7.86 -5.71 -1.18
CA ALA A 25 -7.50 -5.49 0.22
C ALA A 25 -7.89 -4.08 0.71
N LEU A 26 -7.83 -3.08 -0.18
CA LEU A 26 -8.27 -1.70 0.07
C LEU A 26 -9.81 -1.53 -0.01
N GLY A 27 -10.55 -2.58 -0.39
CA GLY A 27 -12.00 -2.52 -0.60
C GLY A 27 -12.42 -1.68 -1.82
N LYS A 28 -11.56 -1.63 -2.86
CA LYS A 28 -11.75 -0.85 -4.09
C LYS A 28 -11.60 -1.74 -5.33
N SER A 29 -12.12 -1.29 -6.47
CA SER A 29 -11.75 -1.87 -7.76
C SER A 29 -10.42 -1.32 -8.26
N ARG A 30 -9.76 -2.06 -9.15
CA ARG A 30 -8.52 -1.60 -9.78
C ARG A 30 -8.75 -0.31 -10.56
N GLU A 31 -9.89 -0.22 -11.25
CA GLU A 31 -10.25 0.94 -12.07
C GLU A 31 -10.45 2.20 -11.22
N GLU A 32 -11.03 2.09 -10.03
CA GLU A 32 -11.16 3.21 -9.09
C GLU A 32 -9.79 3.70 -8.63
N VAL A 33 -8.87 2.77 -8.34
CA VAL A 33 -7.53 3.12 -7.89
C VAL A 33 -6.69 3.74 -9.02
N GLU A 34 -6.82 3.23 -10.25
CA GLU A 34 -6.14 3.81 -11.41
C GLU A 34 -6.67 5.21 -11.75
N LYS A 35 -7.99 5.42 -11.71
CA LYS A 35 -8.61 6.73 -11.98
C LYS A 35 -8.25 7.81 -10.96
N SER A 36 -8.02 7.43 -9.71
CA SER A 36 -7.63 8.36 -8.65
C SER A 36 -6.13 8.66 -8.60
N LYS A 37 -5.32 7.96 -9.40
CA LYS A 37 -3.87 8.16 -9.46
C LYS A 37 -3.52 9.52 -10.09
N PRO A 38 -2.70 10.36 -9.44
CA PRO A 38 -2.16 11.55 -10.07
C PRO A 38 -1.32 11.22 -11.33
N ALA A 39 -1.38 12.09 -12.35
CA ALA A 39 -0.72 11.84 -13.64
C ALA A 39 0.80 11.73 -13.52
N THR A 40 1.41 12.51 -12.63
CA THR A 40 2.87 12.59 -12.42
C THR A 40 3.42 11.52 -11.47
N VAL A 41 2.56 10.75 -10.81
CA VAL A 41 2.98 9.77 -9.80
C VAL A 41 3.07 8.38 -10.41
N ASN A 42 4.19 7.70 -10.17
CA ASN A 42 4.38 6.32 -10.58
C ASN A 42 3.39 5.38 -9.86
N SER A 43 2.94 4.33 -10.54
CA SER A 43 1.98 3.35 -10.03
C SER A 43 2.45 2.66 -8.74
N GLU A 44 3.73 2.32 -8.59
CA GLU A 44 4.25 1.73 -7.34
C GLU A 44 4.22 2.74 -6.18
N VAL A 45 4.55 4.01 -6.45
CA VAL A 45 4.48 5.08 -5.45
C VAL A 45 3.04 5.26 -4.99
N TRP A 46 2.10 5.31 -5.94
CA TRP A 46 0.68 5.43 -5.64
C TRP A 46 0.13 4.26 -4.83
N ALA A 47 0.41 3.02 -5.27
CA ALA A 47 0.02 1.80 -4.57
C ALA A 47 0.56 1.76 -3.14
N THR A 48 1.82 2.17 -2.95
CA THR A 48 2.47 2.20 -1.64
C THR A 48 1.87 3.25 -0.71
N ILE A 49 1.54 4.44 -1.23
CA ILE A 49 0.84 5.49 -0.45
C ILE A 49 -0.53 5.00 0.01
N LEU A 50 -1.31 4.37 -0.88
CA LEU A 50 -2.63 3.86 -0.53
C LEU A 50 -2.57 2.74 0.51
N ALA A 51 -1.60 1.83 0.41
CA ALA A 51 -1.38 0.79 1.41
C ALA A 51 -1.08 1.39 2.80
N LEU A 52 -0.23 2.41 2.85
CA LEU A 52 0.09 3.13 4.09
C LEU A 52 -1.15 3.83 4.68
N ILE A 53 -1.90 4.58 3.86
CA ILE A 53 -3.14 5.24 4.30
C ILE A 53 -4.11 4.21 4.89
N TRP A 54 -4.24 3.05 4.23
CA TRP A 54 -5.16 2.02 4.70
C TRP A 54 -4.72 1.39 6.03
N LEU A 55 -3.43 1.09 6.20
CA LEU A 55 -2.89 0.59 7.47
C LEU A 55 -3.16 1.57 8.62
N HIS A 56 -2.83 2.84 8.41
CA HIS A 56 -3.02 3.89 9.41
C HIS A 56 -4.49 4.27 9.63
N GLY A 57 -5.37 4.08 8.64
CA GLY A 57 -6.78 4.46 8.73
C GLY A 57 -7.71 3.35 9.23
N PHE A 58 -7.41 2.08 8.90
CA PHE A 58 -8.35 0.96 9.10
C PHE A 58 -7.79 -0.19 9.94
N LYS A 59 -6.48 -0.18 10.26
CA LYS A 59 -5.83 -1.27 10.99
C LYS A 59 -5.02 -0.83 12.22
N MET A 60 -5.32 0.34 12.79
CA MET A 60 -4.62 0.84 13.97
C MET A 60 -4.68 -0.09 15.19
N ASP A 61 -5.75 -0.87 15.33
CA ASP A 61 -5.89 -1.87 16.41
C ASP A 61 -4.83 -2.98 16.33
N ALA A 62 -4.24 -3.19 15.15
CA ALA A 62 -3.22 -4.20 14.86
C ALA A 62 -1.85 -3.56 14.57
N LYS A 63 -1.59 -2.34 15.08
CA LYS A 63 -0.38 -1.57 14.74
C LYS A 63 0.92 -2.35 14.90
N GLU A 64 1.07 -3.11 15.98
CA GLU A 64 2.27 -3.92 16.24
C GLU A 64 2.54 -4.96 15.12
N GLU A 65 1.49 -5.42 14.43
CA GLU A 65 1.60 -6.41 13.35
C GLU A 65 2.14 -5.82 12.04
N TRP A 66 1.97 -4.51 11.81
CA TRP A 66 2.32 -3.86 10.54
C TRP A 66 3.27 -2.67 10.65
N GLU A 67 3.66 -2.23 11.84
CA GLU A 67 4.52 -1.04 11.99
C GLU A 67 5.86 -1.18 11.25
N LEU A 68 6.51 -2.35 11.33
CA LEU A 68 7.74 -2.65 10.58
C LEU A 68 7.51 -2.61 9.06
N LEU A 69 6.37 -3.13 8.60
CA LEU A 69 5.95 -3.13 7.21
C LEU A 69 5.82 -1.71 6.67
N ALA A 70 5.15 -0.83 7.43
CA ALA A 70 4.95 0.57 7.10
C ALA A 70 6.28 1.35 7.11
N MET A 71 7.15 1.11 8.08
CA MET A 71 8.47 1.76 8.13
C MET A 71 9.32 1.44 6.90
N LYS A 72 9.31 0.18 6.46
CA LYS A 72 10.03 -0.26 5.26
C LYS A 72 9.52 0.45 4.00
N ALA A 73 8.19 0.55 3.87
CA ALA A 73 7.54 1.25 2.77
C ALA A 73 7.82 2.76 2.76
N ALA A 74 7.77 3.40 3.93
CA ALA A 74 8.13 4.81 4.07
C ALA A 74 9.61 5.06 3.70
N SER A 75 10.50 4.13 4.07
CA SER A 75 11.91 4.20 3.66
C SER A 75 12.09 4.07 2.16
N TRP A 76 11.37 3.15 1.51
CA TRP A 76 11.41 3.00 0.06
C TRP A 76 10.87 4.24 -0.66
N LEU A 77 9.75 4.82 -0.19
CA LEU A 77 9.15 6.04 -0.74
C LEU A 77 10.12 7.23 -0.69
N ARG A 78 10.84 7.40 0.42
CA ARG A 78 11.85 8.47 0.55
C ARG A 78 12.98 8.36 -0.46
N ALA A 79 13.28 7.15 -0.94
CA ALA A 79 14.31 6.92 -1.96
C ALA A 79 13.79 7.11 -3.40
N GLN A 80 12.51 7.45 -3.60
CA GLN A 80 11.93 7.77 -4.92
C GLN A 80 11.99 9.27 -5.26
N ASN A 81 12.46 10.10 -4.32
CA ASN A 81 12.82 11.51 -4.52
C ASN A 81 14.32 11.64 -4.78
#